data_AF-A0A8J2LDN5-F1
#
_entry.id   AF-A0A8J2LDN5-F1
#
_cell.length_a   1.000
_cell.length_b   1.000
_cell.length_c   1.000
_cell.angle_alpha   90.00
_cell.angle_beta   90.00
_cell.angle_gamma   90.00
#
_symmetry.space_group_name_H-M   'P 1'
#
loop_
_entity.id
_entity.type
_entity.pdbx_description
1 polymer ?
#
loop_
_entity_poly.entity_id
_entity_poly.type
_entity_poly.pdbx_seq_one_letter_code
_entity_poly.pdbx_strand_id
1 'polypeptide(L)'
;MIVQQGPLTDFEKGIFCDNKIDDDREIVNDDLILRLQQLHEELTVKAESQKAIESELFNKVVLNRSKIEKDENTFFEFTNARVGIIETLKNLHREQTIAIESRNRWISKSILEIREELLEIWKQCMVMNAEGANFPEFYSMDFSEDLLGRHQSELEIWKDHHTKFQVLINQIEKRTRLWVRVRELQAKSEDPNRFSNRGASLLKGQKELNSATNTLLKIEEKLVQMADNFESENGRKLLISGLQMSELIKQDWANFEEGIIKRGLRPPLLKPGPTGWSVLKSAGSKLTASQSLPDIAAKVSSRSGSRGVTPSPAEKQAE
;
A
#
# COMPACT_ATOMS: atom_id res chain seq x y z
N MET A 1 48.59 25.99 -8.20
CA MET A 1 47.26 26.36 -7.65
C MET A 1 47.29 27.85 -7.37
N ILE A 2 46.22 28.60 -7.68
CA ILE A 2 46.23 30.06 -7.54
C ILE A 2 45.20 30.45 -6.49
N VAL A 3 45.67 30.90 -5.33
CA VAL A 3 44.83 31.64 -4.38
C VAL A 3 44.60 33.01 -5.00
N GLN A 4 43.35 33.38 -5.29
CA GLN A 4 43.02 34.68 -5.90
C GLN A 4 43.05 35.81 -4.86
N GLN A 5 44.19 36.03 -4.22
CA GLN A 5 44.40 37.10 -3.25
C GLN A 5 45.58 37.96 -3.66
N GLY A 6 45.47 39.27 -3.47
CA GLY A 6 46.61 40.18 -3.58
C GLY A 6 47.53 40.07 -2.35
N PRO A 7 48.72 40.66 -2.40
CA PRO A 7 49.66 40.66 -1.28
C PRO A 7 49.08 41.42 -0.08
N LEU A 8 48.93 40.74 1.05
CA LEU A 8 48.28 41.27 2.26
C LEU A 8 49.32 41.78 3.27
N THR A 9 50.37 41.00 3.50
CA THR A 9 51.42 41.33 4.44
C THR A 9 52.42 42.31 3.84
N ASP A 10 53.07 43.13 4.68
CA ASP A 10 54.10 44.07 4.21
C ASP A 10 55.29 43.33 3.57
N PHE A 11 55.53 42.09 3.99
CA PHE A 11 56.48 41.17 3.36
C PHE A 11 56.04 40.78 1.94
N GLU A 12 54.81 40.29 1.77
CA GLU A 12 54.25 39.98 0.44
C GLU A 12 54.25 41.21 -0.48
N LYS A 13 53.89 42.39 0.03
CA LYS A 13 53.91 43.64 -0.74
C LYS A 13 55.34 44.04 -1.13
N GLY A 14 56.29 43.88 -0.21
CA GLY A 14 57.71 44.11 -0.49
C GLY A 14 58.27 43.22 -1.60
N ILE A 15 57.78 41.98 -1.70
CA ILE A 15 58.18 41.02 -2.73
C ILE A 15 57.46 41.27 -4.07
N PHE A 16 56.13 41.42 -4.05
CA PHE A 16 55.30 41.40 -5.25
C PHE A 16 54.95 42.79 -5.81
N CYS A 17 55.04 43.86 -5.01
CA CYS A 17 54.65 45.21 -5.43
C CYS A 17 55.83 46.18 -5.59
N ASP A 18 56.87 46.04 -4.76
CA ASP A 18 57.92 47.05 -4.65
C ASP A 18 59.09 46.85 -5.64
N ASN A 19 59.22 45.70 -6.33
CA ASN A 19 60.32 45.37 -7.26
C ASN A 19 61.74 45.69 -6.70
N LYS A 20 61.90 45.77 -5.37
CA LYS A 20 63.16 46.15 -4.70
C LYS A 20 64.17 45.02 -4.57
N ILE A 21 63.83 43.84 -5.09
CA ILE A 21 64.75 42.71 -5.18
C ILE A 21 65.42 42.84 -6.55
N ASP A 22 66.48 43.64 -6.62
CA ASP A 22 67.35 43.70 -7.80
C ASP A 22 67.87 42.28 -8.10
N ASP A 23 67.85 41.88 -9.37
CA ASP A 23 68.38 40.59 -9.88
C ASP A 23 69.88 40.38 -9.55
N ASP A 24 70.55 41.43 -9.06
CA ASP A 24 71.95 41.47 -8.67
C ASP A 24 72.15 41.03 -7.20
N ARG A 25 71.93 39.73 -6.97
CA ARG A 25 72.71 38.78 -6.13
C ARG A 25 73.30 39.17 -4.75
N GLU A 26 72.88 40.24 -4.07
CA GLU A 26 73.37 40.54 -2.70
C GLU A 26 72.31 40.49 -1.57
N ILE A 27 71.03 40.17 -1.87
CA ILE A 27 69.94 40.20 -0.87
C ILE A 27 69.26 38.83 -0.65
N VAL A 28 69.69 37.76 -1.35
CA VAL A 28 69.19 36.41 -1.10
C VAL A 28 69.92 35.80 0.10
N ASN A 29 69.41 36.06 1.30
CA ASN A 29 69.85 35.43 2.54
C ASN A 29 68.98 34.19 2.87
N ASP A 30 69.54 33.25 3.63
CA ASP A 30 68.85 32.03 4.09
C ASP A 30 67.53 32.34 4.81
N ASP A 31 67.47 33.46 5.54
CA ASP A 31 66.25 33.94 6.20
C ASP A 31 65.13 34.32 5.21
N LEU A 32 65.48 34.98 4.10
CA LEU A 32 64.53 35.33 3.03
C LEU A 32 64.00 34.06 2.34
N ILE A 33 64.89 33.10 2.07
CA ILE A 33 64.53 31.81 1.47
C ILE A 33 63.57 31.05 2.39
N LEU A 34 63.90 30.96 3.69
CA LEU A 34 63.06 30.27 4.68
C LEU A 34 61.67 30.92 4.76
N ARG A 35 61.61 32.26 4.74
CA ARG A 35 60.34 32.98 4.81
C ARG A 35 59.50 32.87 3.54
N LEU A 36 60.13 32.78 2.38
CA LEU A 36 59.45 32.48 1.11
C LEU A 36 58.92 31.04 1.08
N GLN A 37 59.67 30.08 1.62
CA GLN A 37 59.22 28.69 1.76
C GLN A 37 58.00 28.58 2.68
N GLN A 38 58.03 29.25 3.83
CA GLN A 38 56.89 29.34 4.76
C GLN A 38 55.66 29.96 4.08
N LEU A 39 55.83 31.09 3.40
CA LEU A 39 54.73 31.73 2.67
C LEU A 39 54.16 30.81 1.57
N HIS A 40 55.01 30.08 0.85
CA HIS A 40 54.55 29.12 -0.16
C HIS A 40 53.75 27.96 0.45
N GLU A 41 54.21 27.42 1.58
CA GLU A 41 53.51 26.37 2.32
C GLU A 41 52.14 26.88 2.81
N GLU A 42 52.09 28.06 3.42
CA GLU A 42 50.85 28.71 3.87
C GLU A 42 49.85 28.90 2.73
N LEU A 43 50.30 29.41 1.57
CA LEU A 43 49.45 29.60 0.40
C LEU A 43 48.95 28.27 -0.18
N THR A 44 49.78 27.23 -0.14
CA THR A 44 49.43 25.89 -0.63
C THR A 44 48.36 25.27 0.24
N VAL A 45 48.56 25.27 1.57
CA VAL A 45 47.56 24.80 2.55
C VAL A 45 46.25 25.58 2.39
N LYS A 46 46.33 26.90 2.20
CA LYS A 46 45.14 27.73 1.97
C LYS A 46 44.39 27.34 0.70
N ALA A 47 45.11 27.12 -0.41
CA ALA A 47 44.50 26.71 -1.67
C ALA A 47 43.82 25.32 -1.57
N GLU A 48 44.45 24.38 -0.87
CA GLU A 48 43.88 23.06 -0.61
C GLU A 48 42.63 23.14 0.27
N SER A 49 42.67 23.93 1.34
CA SER A 49 41.51 24.14 2.22
C SER A 49 40.31 24.74 1.48
N GLN A 50 40.53 25.72 0.60
CA GLN A 50 39.46 26.34 -0.19
C GLN A 50 38.82 25.35 -1.17
N LYS A 51 39.63 24.49 -1.78
CA LYS A 51 39.13 23.43 -2.69
C LYS A 51 38.32 22.37 -1.95
N ALA A 52 38.72 22.02 -0.72
CA ALA A 52 37.94 21.12 0.12
C ALA A 52 36.57 21.71 0.46
N ILE A 53 36.51 23.00 0.83
CA ILE A 53 35.25 23.71 1.11
C ILE A 53 34.38 23.78 -0.14
N GLU A 54 34.96 24.09 -1.30
CA GLU A 54 34.25 24.11 -2.59
C GLU A 54 33.60 22.77 -2.89
N SER A 55 34.36 21.67 -2.74
CA SER A 55 33.85 20.32 -2.95
C SER A 55 32.73 19.94 -1.97
N GLU A 56 32.85 20.33 -0.69
CA GLU A 56 31.82 20.07 0.31
C GLU A 56 30.52 20.84 0.01
N LEU A 57 30.63 22.13 -0.31
CA LEU A 57 29.49 22.99 -0.67
C LEU A 57 28.79 22.46 -1.92
N PHE A 58 29.58 22.08 -2.93
CA PHE A 58 29.07 21.47 -4.15
C PHE A 58 28.22 20.23 -3.84
N ASN A 59 28.76 19.31 -3.03
CA ASN A 59 28.04 18.10 -2.64
C ASN A 59 26.72 18.40 -1.91
N LYS A 60 26.70 19.43 -1.04
CA LYS A 60 25.48 19.87 -0.34
C LYS A 60 24.43 20.45 -1.30
N VAL A 61 24.86 21.25 -2.28
CA VAL A 61 23.96 21.81 -3.31
C VAL A 61 23.34 20.70 -4.14
N VAL A 62 24.16 19.75 -4.62
CA VAL A 62 23.72 18.57 -5.39
C VAL A 62 22.66 17.79 -4.60
N LEU A 63 22.97 17.45 -3.34
CA LEU A 63 22.09 16.64 -2.50
C LEU A 63 20.74 17.31 -2.23
N ASN A 64 20.73 18.63 -2.01
CA ASN A 64 19.48 19.35 -1.77
C ASN A 64 18.63 19.46 -3.04
N ARG A 65 19.26 19.68 -4.20
CA ARG A 65 18.54 19.79 -5.48
C ARG A 65 18.00 18.44 -5.98
N SER A 66 18.78 17.36 -5.86
CA SER A 66 18.35 16.02 -6.29
C SER A 66 17.11 15.50 -5.55
N LYS A 67 16.86 15.98 -4.33
CA LYS A 67 15.65 15.68 -3.56
C LYS A 67 14.38 16.40 -4.06
N ILE A 68 14.52 17.49 -4.83
CA ILE A 68 13.41 18.37 -5.23
C ILE A 68 13.10 18.23 -6.72
N GLU A 69 14.13 18.18 -7.57
CA GLU A 69 14.02 18.42 -9.02
C GLU A 69 14.65 17.29 -9.82
N LYS A 70 13.94 16.81 -10.85
CA LYS A 70 14.37 15.70 -11.74
C LYS A 70 15.06 16.18 -13.02
N ASP A 71 15.16 17.49 -13.25
CA ASP A 71 15.76 18.05 -14.46
C ASP A 71 17.24 18.36 -14.23
N GLU A 72 18.11 17.51 -14.79
CA GLU A 72 19.57 17.58 -14.62
C GLU A 72 20.21 18.71 -15.47
N ASN A 73 19.50 19.26 -16.45
CA ASN A 73 20.09 20.14 -17.47
C ASN A 73 20.44 21.54 -16.97
N THR A 74 19.64 22.14 -16.07
CA THR A 74 19.93 23.48 -15.52
C THR A 74 21.07 23.47 -14.49
N PHE A 75 21.42 22.29 -13.97
CA PHE A 75 22.44 22.12 -12.93
C PHE A 75 23.88 22.30 -13.46
N PHE A 76 24.16 21.85 -14.69
CA PHE A 76 25.52 21.86 -15.26
C PHE A 76 25.97 23.23 -15.80
N GLU A 77 25.06 24.16 -16.05
CA GLU A 77 25.41 25.48 -16.61
C GLU A 77 26.21 26.33 -15.60
N PHE A 78 25.91 26.18 -14.31
CA PHE A 78 26.58 26.90 -13.24
C PHE A 78 27.98 26.35 -12.92
N THR A 79 28.22 25.05 -13.14
CA THR A 79 29.46 24.35 -12.75
C THR A 79 30.59 24.48 -13.77
N ASN A 80 30.25 24.79 -15.02
CA ASN A 80 31.20 24.85 -16.14
C ASN A 80 31.81 26.25 -16.38
N ALA A 81 31.38 27.27 -15.64
CA ALA A 81 31.99 28.58 -15.73
C ALA A 81 33.35 28.58 -15.01
N ARG A 82 34.46 28.67 -15.77
CA ARG A 82 35.82 28.86 -15.23
C ARG A 82 35.97 30.29 -14.67
N VAL A 83 35.28 30.57 -13.58
CA VAL A 83 35.48 31.75 -12.74
C VAL A 83 36.34 31.25 -11.57
N GLY A 84 37.40 31.94 -11.15
CA GLY A 84 38.32 31.35 -10.17
C GLY A 84 37.70 31.06 -8.79
N ILE A 85 38.47 30.40 -7.91
CA ILE A 85 37.97 29.74 -6.69
C ILE A 85 37.16 30.63 -5.73
N ILE A 86 37.43 31.93 -5.68
CA ILE A 86 36.69 32.85 -4.80
C ILE A 86 35.27 33.08 -5.34
N GLU A 87 35.15 33.26 -6.65
CA GLU A 87 33.86 33.52 -7.27
C GLU A 87 33.05 32.22 -7.35
N THR A 88 33.68 31.06 -7.55
CA THR A 88 32.98 29.76 -7.44
C THR A 88 32.40 29.56 -6.05
N LEU A 89 33.16 29.87 -4.99
CA LEU A 89 32.67 29.75 -3.60
C LEU A 89 31.49 30.69 -3.31
N LYS A 90 31.55 31.96 -3.71
CA LYS A 90 30.43 32.90 -3.53
C LYS A 90 29.16 32.41 -4.24
N ASN A 91 29.34 31.98 -5.47
CA ASN A 91 28.28 31.44 -6.30
C ASN A 91 27.68 30.19 -5.62
N LEU A 92 28.52 29.26 -5.14
CA LEU A 92 28.07 28.04 -4.47
C LEU A 92 27.28 28.33 -3.20
N HIS A 93 27.70 29.31 -2.41
CA HIS A 93 26.96 29.74 -1.23
C HIS A 93 25.58 30.31 -1.58
N ARG A 94 25.49 31.11 -2.64
CA ARG A 94 24.21 31.61 -3.16
C ARG A 94 23.31 30.46 -3.58
N GLU A 95 23.84 29.52 -4.36
CA GLU A 95 23.08 28.36 -4.83
C GLU A 95 22.66 27.43 -3.70
N GLN A 96 23.50 27.26 -2.68
CA GLN A 96 23.15 26.51 -1.47
C GLN A 96 21.95 27.13 -0.76
N THR A 97 21.92 28.47 -0.65
CA THR A 97 20.81 29.20 -0.04
C THR A 97 19.51 28.96 -0.82
N ILE A 98 19.56 29.14 -2.14
CA ILE A 98 18.41 28.91 -3.03
C ILE A 98 17.93 27.46 -2.96
N ALA A 99 18.85 26.49 -2.93
CA ALA A 99 18.52 25.08 -2.84
C ALA A 99 17.81 24.74 -1.52
N ILE A 100 18.29 25.27 -0.39
CA ILE A 100 17.66 25.07 0.93
C ILE A 100 16.26 25.70 0.96
N GLU A 101 16.10 26.93 0.48
CA GLU A 101 14.79 27.60 0.44
C GLU A 101 13.80 26.86 -0.45
N SER A 102 14.25 26.39 -1.60
CA SER A 102 13.44 25.59 -2.51
C SER A 102 13.05 24.25 -1.89
N ARG A 103 13.98 23.62 -1.15
CA ARG A 103 13.73 22.39 -0.41
C ARG A 103 12.65 22.58 0.64
N ASN A 104 12.77 23.63 1.45
CA ASN A 104 11.83 23.91 2.53
C ASN A 104 10.44 24.20 1.96
N ARG A 105 10.34 24.99 0.87
CA ARG A 105 9.07 25.22 0.17
C ARG A 105 8.45 23.93 -0.36
N TRP A 106 9.26 23.05 -0.94
CA TRP A 106 8.80 21.75 -1.41
C TRP A 106 8.28 20.88 -0.26
N ILE A 107 9.02 20.77 0.85
CA ILE A 107 8.61 20.03 2.05
C ILE A 107 7.24 20.54 2.56
N SER A 108 7.11 21.85 2.73
CA SER A 108 5.85 22.46 3.20
C SER A 108 4.69 22.14 2.26
N LYS A 109 4.90 22.29 0.95
CA LYS A 109 3.88 21.99 -0.06
C LYS A 109 3.48 20.52 -0.03
N SER A 110 4.43 19.59 -0.03
CA SER A 110 4.16 18.16 -0.01
C SER A 110 3.43 17.71 1.25
N ILE A 111 3.75 18.28 2.43
CA ILE A 111 3.01 17.99 3.65
C ILE A 111 1.54 18.43 3.52
N LEU A 112 1.28 19.61 2.97
CA LEU A 112 -0.08 20.11 2.79
C LEU A 112 -0.87 19.25 1.80
N GLU A 113 -0.27 18.86 0.68
CA GLU A 113 -0.88 17.95 -0.30
C GLU A 113 -1.21 16.58 0.32
N ILE A 114 -0.31 16.02 1.13
CA ILE A 114 -0.56 14.76 1.84
C ILE A 114 -1.70 14.93 2.86
N ARG A 115 -1.80 16.07 3.56
CA ARG A 115 -2.91 16.33 4.49
C ARG A 115 -4.26 16.36 3.78
N GLU A 116 -4.33 16.98 2.60
CA GLU A 116 -5.54 16.97 1.78
C GLU A 116 -5.90 15.54 1.34
N GLU A 117 -4.90 14.74 0.92
CA GLU A 117 -5.11 13.34 0.56
C GLU A 117 -5.60 12.49 1.74
N LEU A 118 -5.01 12.67 2.93
CA LEU A 118 -5.45 12.02 4.17
C LEU A 118 -6.90 12.37 4.50
N LEU A 119 -7.30 13.64 4.41
CA LEU A 119 -8.68 14.07 4.66
C LEU A 119 -9.68 13.37 3.73
N GLU A 120 -9.33 13.26 2.44
CA GLU A 120 -10.20 12.59 1.47
C GLU A 120 -10.27 11.08 1.74
N ILE A 121 -9.16 10.42 2.07
CA ILE A 121 -9.16 8.99 2.44
C ILE A 121 -9.96 8.75 3.73
N TRP A 122 -9.79 9.58 4.75
CA TRP A 122 -10.55 9.48 6.01
C TRP A 122 -12.06 9.63 5.78
N LYS A 123 -12.45 10.56 4.91
CA LYS A 123 -13.84 10.75 4.50
C LYS A 123 -14.38 9.52 3.78
N GLN A 124 -13.61 8.93 2.86
CA GLN A 124 -13.98 7.72 2.13
C GLN A 124 -14.11 6.50 3.05
N CYS A 125 -13.27 6.39 4.08
CA CYS A 125 -13.33 5.33 5.08
C CYS A 125 -14.39 5.56 6.17
N MET A 126 -15.16 6.65 6.11
CA MET A 126 -16.15 7.07 7.12
C MET A 126 -15.56 7.33 8.53
N VAL A 127 -14.28 7.72 8.61
CA VAL A 127 -13.54 7.90 9.86
C VAL A 127 -13.30 9.37 10.19
N MET A 128 -14.31 10.20 10.02
CA MET A 128 -14.07 11.65 9.92
C MET A 128 -13.71 12.34 11.26
N ASN A 129 -14.01 11.76 12.43
CA ASN A 129 -14.03 12.57 13.67
C ASN A 129 -13.21 12.07 14.86
N ALA A 130 -12.72 10.81 14.89
CA ALA A 130 -12.09 10.29 16.11
C ALA A 130 -10.81 9.45 15.91
N GLU A 131 -10.39 9.15 14.68
CA GLU A 131 -9.07 8.55 14.42
C GLU A 131 -8.10 9.55 13.78
N GLY A 132 -8.60 10.55 13.03
CA GLY A 132 -7.79 11.72 12.64
C GLY A 132 -7.24 12.52 13.85
N ALA A 133 -7.85 12.35 15.03
CA ALA A 133 -7.34 12.89 16.29
C ALA A 133 -6.12 12.10 16.85
N ASN A 134 -5.85 10.89 16.33
CA ASN A 134 -4.75 10.03 16.76
C ASN A 134 -3.44 10.29 16.00
N PHE A 135 -3.43 11.29 15.09
CA PHE A 135 -2.24 11.78 14.40
C PHE A 135 -2.03 13.28 14.70
N PRO A 136 -1.50 13.64 15.88
CA PRO A 136 -1.36 15.03 16.31
C PRO A 136 -0.46 15.86 15.38
N GLU A 137 0.50 15.21 14.71
CA GLU A 137 1.39 15.82 13.72
C GLU A 137 0.63 16.42 12.52
N PHE A 138 -0.63 16.00 12.28
CA PHE A 138 -1.51 16.58 11.27
C PHE A 138 -1.70 18.09 11.42
N TYR A 139 -1.67 18.62 12.65
CA TYR A 139 -1.88 20.04 12.92
C TYR A 139 -0.59 20.83 13.11
N SER A 140 0.57 20.17 13.02
CA SER A 140 1.87 20.84 13.19
C SER A 140 2.10 21.88 12.08
N MET A 141 2.63 23.04 12.44
CA MET A 141 3.07 24.06 11.48
C MET A 141 4.60 24.09 11.31
N ASP A 142 5.30 23.21 12.03
CA ASP A 142 6.76 23.12 12.01
C ASP A 142 7.21 22.16 10.89
N PHE A 143 7.18 22.69 9.65
CA PHE A 143 7.55 21.92 8.46
C PHE A 143 9.02 21.50 8.50
N SER A 144 9.24 20.19 8.57
CA SER A 144 10.56 19.55 8.61
C SER A 144 10.55 18.27 7.77
N GLU A 145 11.73 17.77 7.41
CA GLU A 145 11.87 16.50 6.69
C GLU A 145 11.31 15.33 7.51
N ASP A 146 11.53 15.32 8.82
CA ASP A 146 10.96 14.31 9.72
C ASP A 146 9.44 14.35 9.74
N LEU A 147 8.85 15.55 9.74
CA LEU A 147 7.39 15.71 9.67
C LEU A 147 6.84 15.17 8.35
N LEU A 148 7.50 15.46 7.23
CA LEU A 148 7.14 14.91 5.92
C LEU A 148 7.18 13.38 5.93
N GLY A 149 8.24 12.79 6.48
CA GLY A 149 8.37 11.34 6.60
C GLY A 149 7.21 10.71 7.39
N ARG A 150 6.82 11.31 8.53
CA ARG A 150 5.66 10.84 9.31
C ARG A 150 4.36 10.92 8.51
N HIS A 151 4.12 12.02 7.78
CA HIS A 151 2.94 12.16 6.94
C HIS A 151 2.90 11.14 5.80
N GLN A 152 4.05 10.84 5.18
CA GLN A 152 4.15 9.83 4.14
C GLN A 152 3.84 8.42 4.67
N SER A 153 4.41 8.05 5.83
CA SER A 153 4.12 6.77 6.47
C SER A 153 2.64 6.65 6.88
N GLU A 154 2.07 7.70 7.47
CA GLU A 154 0.65 7.73 7.84
C GLU A 154 -0.24 7.56 6.61
N LEU A 155 0.07 8.27 5.51
CA LEU A 155 -0.64 8.14 4.25
C LEU A 155 -0.59 6.71 3.69
N GLU A 156 0.56 6.04 3.79
CA GLU A 156 0.70 4.65 3.33
C GLU A 156 -0.17 3.68 4.15
N ILE A 157 -0.21 3.85 5.47
CA ILE A 157 -1.09 3.08 6.36
C ILE A 157 -2.55 3.27 5.94
N TRP A 158 -2.97 4.52 5.72
CA TRP A 158 -4.35 4.83 5.31
C TRP A 158 -4.68 4.34 3.89
N LYS A 159 -3.71 4.29 2.98
CA LYS A 159 -3.90 3.70 1.65
C LYS A 159 -4.15 2.19 1.73
N ASP A 160 -3.41 1.47 2.57
CA ASP A 160 -3.65 0.04 2.80
C ASP A 160 -5.02 -0.20 3.46
N HIS A 161 -5.36 0.59 4.48
CA HIS A 161 -6.67 0.52 5.13
C HIS A 161 -7.80 0.80 4.16
N HIS A 162 -7.70 1.87 3.37
CA HIS A 162 -8.68 2.20 2.34
C HIS A 162 -8.83 1.07 1.31
N THR A 163 -7.73 0.43 0.89
CA THR A 163 -7.79 -0.71 -0.03
C THR A 163 -8.58 -1.87 0.57
N LYS A 164 -8.34 -2.21 1.84
CA LYS A 164 -9.10 -3.24 2.56
C LYS A 164 -10.57 -2.85 2.72
N PHE A 165 -10.85 -1.60 3.05
CA PHE A 165 -12.20 -1.07 3.18
C PHE A 165 -12.97 -1.08 1.85
N GLN A 166 -12.31 -0.76 0.73
CA GLN A 166 -12.87 -0.88 -0.61
C GLN A 166 -13.24 -2.33 -0.96
N VAL A 167 -12.44 -3.31 -0.55
CA VAL A 167 -12.80 -4.74 -0.71
C VAL A 167 -14.10 -5.06 0.02
N LEU A 168 -14.26 -4.56 1.25
CA LEU A 168 -15.48 -4.72 2.04
C LEU A 168 -16.70 -4.08 1.34
N ILE A 169 -16.59 -2.83 0.89
CA ILE A 169 -17.65 -2.14 0.13
C ILE A 169 -18.06 -2.96 -1.11
N ASN A 170 -17.08 -3.42 -1.88
CA ASN A 170 -17.33 -4.24 -3.08
C ASN A 170 -18.07 -5.55 -2.75
N GLN A 171 -17.74 -6.21 -1.62
CA GLN A 171 -18.48 -7.39 -1.18
C GLN A 171 -19.92 -7.06 -0.77
N ILE A 172 -20.14 -5.92 -0.10
CA ILE A 172 -21.48 -5.44 0.27
C ILE A 172 -22.31 -5.21 -1.00
N GLU A 173 -21.78 -4.49 -1.98
CA GLU A 173 -22.47 -4.29 -3.27
C GLU A 173 -22.77 -5.59 -4.01
N LYS A 174 -21.82 -6.54 -3.97
CA LYS A 174 -22.00 -7.86 -4.57
C LYS A 174 -23.13 -8.63 -3.88
N ARG A 175 -23.18 -8.58 -2.53
CA ARG A 175 -24.29 -9.14 -1.75
C ARG A 175 -25.61 -8.49 -2.15
N THR A 176 -25.69 -7.17 -2.21
CA THR A 176 -26.92 -6.43 -2.58
C THR A 176 -27.43 -6.85 -3.95
N ARG A 177 -26.54 -6.97 -4.95
CA ARG A 177 -26.90 -7.46 -6.29
C ARG A 177 -27.40 -8.91 -6.28
N LEU A 178 -26.71 -9.80 -5.58
CA LEU A 178 -27.13 -11.20 -5.45
C LEU A 178 -28.44 -11.35 -4.68
N TRP A 179 -28.67 -10.52 -3.67
CA TRP A 179 -29.91 -10.51 -2.89
C TRP A 179 -31.11 -10.14 -3.76
N VAL A 180 -30.99 -9.09 -4.58
CA VAL A 180 -32.01 -8.74 -5.59
C VAL A 180 -32.25 -9.91 -6.54
N ARG A 181 -31.17 -10.52 -7.06
CA ARG A 181 -31.28 -11.66 -8.00
C ARG A 181 -31.98 -12.87 -7.38
N VAL A 182 -31.67 -13.22 -6.14
CA VAL A 182 -32.32 -14.33 -5.42
C VAL A 182 -33.82 -14.06 -5.26
N ARG A 183 -34.20 -12.83 -4.88
CA ARG A 183 -35.62 -12.44 -4.77
C ARG A 183 -36.35 -12.54 -6.11
N GLU A 184 -35.74 -12.10 -7.20
CA GLU A 184 -36.32 -12.22 -8.55
C GLU A 184 -36.49 -13.68 -8.99
N LEU A 185 -35.48 -14.52 -8.78
CA LEU A 185 -35.52 -15.94 -9.13
C LEU A 185 -36.58 -16.67 -8.29
N GLN A 186 -36.72 -16.31 -7.01
CA GLN A 186 -37.75 -16.85 -6.13
C GLN A 186 -39.15 -16.44 -6.62
N ALA A 187 -39.37 -15.16 -6.92
CA ALA A 187 -40.65 -14.68 -7.45
C ALA A 187 -41.03 -15.39 -8.77
N LYS A 188 -40.07 -15.61 -9.67
CA LYS A 188 -40.27 -16.40 -10.89
C LYS A 188 -40.57 -17.87 -10.61
N SER A 189 -40.04 -18.43 -9.52
CA SER A 189 -40.30 -19.81 -9.12
C SER A 189 -41.72 -20.01 -8.56
N GLU A 190 -42.30 -18.92 -8.04
CA GLU A 190 -43.64 -18.86 -7.42
C GLU A 190 -44.76 -18.57 -8.42
N ASP A 191 -44.44 -18.14 -9.64
CA ASP A 191 -45.43 -17.82 -10.70
C ASP A 191 -46.21 -19.08 -11.14
N PRO A 192 -47.56 -19.10 -11.03
CA PRO A 192 -48.40 -20.21 -11.50
C PRO A 192 -48.21 -20.53 -12.99
N ASN A 193 -47.85 -19.54 -13.82
CA ASN A 193 -47.61 -19.72 -15.25
C ASN A 193 -46.28 -20.45 -15.56
N ARG A 194 -45.44 -20.70 -14.54
CA ARG A 194 -44.18 -21.44 -14.65
C ARG A 194 -44.34 -22.85 -15.19
N PHE A 195 -45.48 -23.48 -14.95
CA PHE A 195 -45.77 -24.84 -15.42
C PHE A 195 -46.18 -24.92 -16.90
N SER A 196 -46.30 -23.78 -17.59
CA SER A 196 -46.54 -23.72 -19.04
C SER A 196 -45.30 -24.17 -19.83
N ASN A 197 -44.10 -23.82 -19.35
CA ASN A 197 -42.82 -24.28 -19.89
C ASN A 197 -42.35 -25.58 -19.20
N ARG A 198 -43.05 -26.68 -19.45
CA ARG A 198 -42.73 -28.00 -18.86
C ARG A 198 -41.36 -28.52 -19.33
N GLY A 199 -40.52 -28.98 -18.41
CA GLY A 199 -39.27 -29.68 -18.73
C GLY A 199 -38.00 -29.04 -18.15
N ALA A 200 -36.90 -29.08 -18.91
CA ALA A 200 -35.55 -28.70 -18.47
C ALA A 200 -35.41 -27.24 -17.97
N SER A 201 -36.31 -26.34 -18.40
CA SER A 201 -36.33 -24.94 -17.95
C SER A 201 -36.59 -24.81 -16.44
N LEU A 202 -37.49 -25.64 -15.91
CA LEU A 202 -37.86 -25.66 -14.50
C LEU A 202 -36.69 -26.09 -13.61
N LEU A 203 -35.98 -27.13 -14.06
CA LEU A 203 -34.77 -27.63 -13.39
C LEU A 203 -33.62 -26.62 -13.48
N LYS A 204 -33.44 -25.97 -14.63
CA LYS A 204 -32.43 -24.90 -14.80
C LYS A 204 -32.69 -23.74 -13.86
N GLY A 205 -33.93 -23.26 -13.76
CA GLY A 205 -34.30 -22.18 -12.84
C GLY A 205 -34.09 -22.55 -11.36
N GLN A 206 -34.43 -23.77 -10.96
CA GLN A 206 -34.17 -24.22 -9.57
C GLN A 206 -32.66 -24.36 -9.29
N LYS A 207 -31.89 -24.88 -10.25
CA LYS A 207 -30.42 -24.95 -10.14
C LYS A 207 -29.80 -23.56 -10.04
N GLU A 208 -30.28 -22.61 -10.84
CA GLU A 208 -29.83 -21.22 -10.80
C GLU A 208 -30.14 -20.55 -9.46
N LEU A 209 -31.37 -20.72 -8.95
CA LEU A 209 -31.75 -20.24 -7.62
C LEU A 209 -30.86 -20.84 -6.52
N ASN A 210 -30.69 -22.17 -6.49
CA ASN A 210 -29.84 -22.83 -5.51
C ASN A 210 -28.38 -22.35 -5.59
N SER A 211 -27.86 -22.18 -6.81
CA SER A 211 -26.50 -21.67 -7.03
C SER A 211 -26.33 -20.21 -6.55
N ALA A 212 -27.28 -19.34 -6.89
CA ALA A 212 -27.30 -17.94 -6.47
C ALA A 212 -27.42 -17.82 -4.94
N THR A 213 -28.32 -18.58 -4.32
CA THR A 213 -28.48 -18.61 -2.86
C THR A 213 -27.22 -19.13 -2.17
N ASN A 214 -26.61 -20.21 -2.65
CA ASN A 214 -25.35 -20.72 -2.09
C ASN A 214 -24.20 -19.69 -2.21
N THR A 215 -24.14 -18.98 -3.32
CA THR A 215 -23.11 -17.95 -3.55
C THR A 215 -23.33 -16.74 -2.65
N LEU A 216 -24.59 -16.31 -2.48
CA LEU A 216 -24.98 -15.26 -1.56
C LEU A 216 -24.59 -15.62 -0.12
N LEU A 217 -24.92 -16.83 0.36
CA LEU A 217 -24.60 -17.27 1.72
C LEU A 217 -23.08 -17.27 2.00
N LYS A 218 -22.27 -17.68 1.02
CA LYS A 218 -20.80 -17.62 1.13
C LYS A 218 -20.27 -16.18 1.22
N ILE A 219 -20.91 -15.24 0.54
CA ILE A 219 -20.53 -13.82 0.60
C ILE A 219 -20.99 -13.22 1.94
N GLU A 220 -22.16 -13.59 2.43
CA GLU A 220 -22.66 -13.18 3.75
C GLU A 220 -21.75 -13.64 4.89
N GLU A 221 -21.29 -14.90 4.87
CA GLU A 221 -20.32 -15.41 5.85
C GLU A 221 -19.01 -14.61 5.82
N LYS A 222 -18.45 -14.37 4.62
CA LYS A 222 -17.25 -13.56 4.46
C LYS A 222 -17.44 -12.13 4.94
N LEU A 223 -18.61 -11.54 4.69
CA LEU A 223 -18.93 -10.18 5.13
C LEU A 223 -19.02 -10.07 6.65
N VAL A 224 -19.59 -11.07 7.33
CA VAL A 224 -19.60 -11.12 8.80
C VAL A 224 -18.16 -11.26 9.33
N GLN A 225 -17.35 -12.15 8.78
CA GLN A 225 -15.94 -12.29 9.18
C GLN A 225 -15.14 -11.00 8.96
N MET A 226 -15.32 -10.33 7.80
CA MET A 226 -14.66 -9.06 7.51
C MET A 226 -15.13 -7.95 8.45
N ALA A 227 -16.41 -7.93 8.81
CA ALA A 227 -16.94 -6.99 9.79
C ALA A 227 -16.32 -7.25 11.18
N ASP A 228 -16.29 -8.50 11.66
CA ASP A 228 -15.72 -8.86 12.97
C ASP A 228 -14.22 -8.50 13.07
N ASN A 229 -13.46 -8.74 11.99
CA ASN A 229 -12.06 -8.32 11.89
C ASN A 229 -11.94 -6.78 11.96
N PHE A 230 -12.80 -6.05 11.25
CA PHE A 230 -12.84 -4.58 11.30
C PHE A 230 -13.16 -4.06 12.71
N GLU A 231 -14.09 -4.70 13.43
CA GLU A 231 -14.42 -4.34 14.82
C GLU A 231 -13.24 -4.58 15.77
N SER A 232 -12.49 -5.65 15.53
CA SER A 232 -11.31 -6.02 16.32
C SER A 232 -10.13 -5.07 16.08
N GLU A 233 -9.91 -4.64 14.83
CA GLU A 233 -8.80 -3.76 14.44
C GLU A 233 -9.05 -2.30 14.84
N ASN A 234 -10.25 -1.79 14.63
CA ASN A 234 -10.56 -0.36 14.83
C ASN A 234 -11.29 -0.08 16.16
N GLY A 235 -11.65 -1.12 16.93
CA GLY A 235 -12.39 -0.99 18.18
C GLY A 235 -13.81 -0.41 18.01
N ARG A 236 -14.32 -0.34 16.77
CA ARG A 236 -15.62 0.24 16.44
C ARG A 236 -16.44 -0.71 15.60
N LYS A 237 -17.74 -0.71 15.86
CA LYS A 237 -18.70 -1.52 15.13
C LYS A 237 -18.88 -1.00 13.71
N LEU A 238 -18.81 -1.89 12.74
CA LEU A 238 -19.13 -1.56 11.34
C LEU A 238 -20.65 -1.42 11.21
N LEU A 239 -21.13 -0.20 11.02
CA LEU A 239 -22.55 0.10 10.87
C LEU A 239 -22.87 0.41 9.40
N ILE A 240 -23.72 -0.42 8.78
CA ILE A 240 -24.25 -0.22 7.43
C ILE A 240 -25.71 0.19 7.58
N SER A 241 -26.06 1.40 7.12
CA SER A 241 -27.40 1.99 7.34
C SER A 241 -27.82 2.04 8.82
N GLY A 242 -26.85 2.16 9.74
CA GLY A 242 -27.08 2.19 11.18
C GLY A 242 -27.18 0.82 11.86
N LEU A 243 -27.00 -0.29 11.14
CA LEU A 243 -27.06 -1.65 11.67
C LEU A 243 -25.74 -2.41 11.47
N GLN A 244 -25.43 -3.33 12.38
CA GLN A 244 -24.31 -4.25 12.19
C GLN A 244 -24.57 -5.18 11.00
N MET A 245 -23.52 -5.59 10.29
CA MET A 245 -23.65 -6.46 9.12
C MET A 245 -24.41 -7.77 9.42
N SER A 246 -24.13 -8.38 10.57
CA SER A 246 -24.81 -9.62 11.01
C SER A 246 -26.30 -9.42 11.27
N GLU A 247 -26.69 -8.26 11.80
CA GLU A 247 -28.08 -7.90 12.07
C GLU A 247 -28.82 -7.55 10.79
N LEU A 248 -28.18 -6.80 9.87
CA LEU A 248 -28.74 -6.48 8.56
C LEU A 248 -29.09 -7.75 7.77
N ILE A 249 -28.18 -8.75 7.76
CA ILE A 249 -28.43 -10.02 7.09
C ILE A 249 -29.64 -10.73 7.70
N LYS A 250 -29.72 -10.81 9.03
CA LYS A 250 -30.86 -11.44 9.72
C LYS A 250 -32.18 -10.76 9.39
N GLN A 251 -32.21 -9.43 9.42
CA GLN A 251 -33.41 -8.65 9.11
C GLN A 251 -33.85 -8.82 7.66
N ASP A 252 -32.92 -8.80 6.70
CA ASP A 252 -33.22 -9.03 5.28
C ASP A 252 -33.91 -10.38 5.07
N TRP A 253 -33.35 -11.45 5.65
CA TRP A 253 -33.91 -12.80 5.55
C TRP A 253 -35.25 -12.94 6.26
N ALA A 254 -35.41 -12.35 7.45
CA ALA A 254 -36.66 -12.36 8.20
C ALA A 254 -37.80 -11.65 7.43
N ASN A 255 -37.52 -10.46 6.90
CA ASN A 255 -38.48 -9.68 6.10
C ASN A 255 -38.89 -10.43 4.82
N PHE A 256 -37.93 -11.12 4.20
CA PHE A 256 -38.20 -11.93 3.02
C PHE A 256 -39.11 -13.12 3.33
N GLU A 257 -38.83 -13.84 4.42
CA GLU A 257 -39.64 -14.98 4.86
C GLU A 257 -41.06 -14.56 5.24
N GLU A 258 -41.21 -13.49 6.02
CA GLU A 258 -42.52 -12.96 6.39
C GLU A 258 -43.35 -12.58 5.14
N GLY A 259 -42.71 -11.95 4.15
CA GLY A 259 -43.34 -11.62 2.88
C GLY A 259 -43.81 -12.83 2.07
N ILE A 260 -43.09 -13.96 2.13
CA ILE A 260 -43.48 -15.22 1.48
C ILE A 260 -44.64 -15.87 2.23
N ILE A 261 -44.57 -15.92 3.57
CA ILE A 261 -45.62 -16.51 4.43
C ILE A 261 -46.94 -15.75 4.27
N LYS A 262 -46.92 -14.41 4.25
CA LYS A 262 -48.11 -13.57 4.04
C LYS A 262 -48.80 -13.84 2.69
N ARG A 263 -48.06 -14.30 1.68
CA ARG A 263 -48.61 -14.69 0.37
C ARG A 263 -49.09 -16.15 0.33
N GLY A 264 -48.97 -16.89 1.43
CA GLY A 264 -49.32 -18.32 1.50
C GLY A 264 -48.35 -19.23 0.74
N LEU A 265 -47.15 -18.75 0.44
CA LEU A 265 -46.15 -19.46 -0.36
C LEU A 265 -45.15 -20.20 0.53
N ARG A 266 -44.44 -21.18 -0.05
CA ARG A 266 -43.46 -21.98 0.71
C ARG A 266 -42.15 -21.20 0.89
N PRO A 267 -41.60 -21.10 2.11
CA PRO A 267 -40.30 -20.48 2.35
C PRO A 267 -39.15 -21.13 1.56
N PRO A 268 -38.06 -20.38 1.29
CA PRO A 268 -36.88 -20.91 0.61
C PRO A 268 -36.25 -22.08 1.38
N LEU A 269 -35.66 -23.03 0.65
CA LEU A 269 -35.08 -24.26 1.21
C LEU A 269 -33.75 -24.04 1.96
N LEU A 270 -33.08 -22.90 1.72
CA LEU A 270 -31.76 -22.57 2.26
C LEU A 270 -31.84 -21.25 3.04
N LYS A 271 -31.40 -21.28 4.30
CA LYS A 271 -31.38 -20.12 5.21
C LYS A 271 -30.08 -20.08 6.03
N PRO A 272 -29.63 -18.90 6.49
CA PRO A 272 -28.69 -18.82 7.61
C PRO A 272 -29.35 -19.34 8.90
N GLY A 273 -28.64 -20.17 9.68
CA GLY A 273 -29.13 -20.77 10.93
C GLY A 273 -28.29 -20.38 12.17
N PRO A 274 -28.71 -20.76 13.40
CA PRO A 274 -28.22 -20.19 14.66
C PRO A 274 -26.75 -20.49 15.00
N THR A 275 -26.20 -21.59 14.47
CA THR A 275 -24.81 -22.02 14.68
C THR A 275 -24.09 -22.25 13.34
N GLY A 276 -24.63 -21.70 12.25
CA GLY A 276 -24.21 -21.97 10.87
C GLY A 276 -25.39 -22.33 9.94
N TRP A 277 -25.08 -22.66 8.68
CA TRP A 277 -26.07 -22.88 7.62
C TRP A 277 -26.99 -24.07 7.90
N SER A 278 -28.31 -23.90 7.71
CA SER A 278 -29.30 -24.96 7.97
C SER A 278 -30.18 -25.21 6.75
N VAL A 279 -30.22 -26.48 6.29
CA VAL A 279 -31.23 -26.95 5.33
C VAL A 279 -32.53 -27.22 6.11
N LEU A 280 -33.64 -26.62 5.70
CA LEU A 280 -34.93 -26.97 6.28
C LEU A 280 -35.31 -28.39 5.82
N LYS A 281 -35.34 -29.36 6.74
CA LYS A 281 -36.00 -30.65 6.45
C LYS A 281 -37.48 -30.36 6.24
N SER A 282 -37.99 -30.65 5.04
CA SER A 282 -39.41 -30.52 4.75
C SER A 282 -40.22 -31.37 5.73
N ALA A 283 -41.15 -30.76 6.47
CA ALA A 283 -42.20 -31.48 7.17
C ALA A 283 -43.02 -32.24 6.13
N GLY A 284 -42.77 -33.54 5.99
CA GLY A 284 -43.42 -34.34 4.95
C GLY A 284 -42.86 -35.75 4.71
N SER A 285 -41.69 -36.11 5.22
CA SER A 285 -41.15 -37.47 5.05
C SER A 285 -41.19 -38.23 6.38
N LYS A 286 -42.36 -38.78 6.74
CA LYS A 286 -42.39 -39.97 7.60
C LYS A 286 -41.92 -41.15 6.74
N LEU A 287 -40.62 -41.38 6.69
CA LEU A 287 -40.12 -42.72 6.39
C LEU A 287 -39.92 -43.41 7.74
N THR A 288 -40.82 -44.34 8.01
CA THR A 288 -40.74 -45.28 9.12
C THR A 288 -39.50 -46.15 8.92
N ALA A 289 -38.44 -45.90 9.69
CA ALA A 289 -37.36 -46.86 9.84
C ALA A 289 -37.77 -47.85 10.93
N SER A 290 -38.46 -48.91 10.52
CA SER A 290 -38.64 -50.10 11.34
C SER A 290 -37.56 -51.12 11.00
N GLN A 291 -36.99 -51.68 12.05
CA GLN A 291 -36.28 -52.96 12.15
C GLN A 291 -34.75 -52.97 11.97
N SER A 292 -34.12 -53.03 13.14
CA SER A 292 -32.87 -53.66 13.54
C SER A 292 -32.51 -54.98 12.83
N LEU A 293 -31.21 -55.18 12.64
CA LEU A 293 -30.55 -56.50 12.75
C LEU A 293 -29.25 -56.33 13.56
N PRO A 294 -28.97 -57.20 14.54
CA PRO A 294 -27.76 -57.16 15.37
C PRO A 294 -26.62 -58.04 14.82
N ASP A 295 -25.42 -57.79 15.34
CA ASP A 295 -24.18 -58.55 15.18
C ASP A 295 -24.33 -60.06 15.40
N ILE A 296 -23.68 -60.86 14.55
CA ILE A 296 -23.24 -62.22 14.87
C ILE A 296 -21.78 -62.41 14.44
N ALA A 297 -21.00 -62.91 15.39
CA ALA A 297 -19.56 -63.13 15.36
C ALA A 297 -19.08 -64.34 14.54
N ALA A 298 -17.83 -64.22 14.08
CA ALA A 298 -16.75 -65.21 14.01
C ALA A 298 -17.03 -66.69 13.66
N LYS A 299 -16.41 -67.18 12.57
CA LYS A 299 -15.62 -68.42 12.63
C LYS A 299 -14.56 -68.56 11.51
N VAL A 300 -13.45 -69.13 11.94
CA VAL A 300 -12.13 -69.36 11.33
C VAL A 300 -12.14 -70.53 10.33
N SER A 301 -11.26 -70.50 9.31
CA SER A 301 -10.23 -71.54 9.05
C SER A 301 -9.95 -71.89 7.56
N SER A 302 -8.74 -71.52 7.13
CA SER A 302 -7.69 -72.35 6.49
C SER A 302 -7.73 -72.81 5.02
N ARG A 303 -6.49 -72.81 4.49
CA ARG A 303 -5.87 -73.53 3.34
C ARG A 303 -6.08 -72.98 1.94
N SER A 304 -5.14 -73.05 0.98
CA SER A 304 -3.66 -73.10 0.88
C SER A 304 -3.36 -73.44 -0.60
N GLY A 305 -2.25 -72.95 -1.16
CA GLY A 305 -1.59 -73.49 -2.37
C GLY A 305 -1.77 -72.61 -3.62
N SER A 306 -0.80 -71.81 -4.09
CA SER A 306 0.56 -72.09 -4.58
C SER A 306 0.64 -72.27 -6.11
N ARG A 307 1.29 -71.26 -6.74
CA ARG A 307 2.21 -71.27 -7.90
C ARG A 307 1.71 -71.73 -9.29
N GLY A 308 2.00 -70.90 -10.29
CA GLY A 308 2.48 -71.42 -11.58
C GLY A 308 2.34 -70.52 -12.82
N VAL A 309 3.38 -69.71 -13.09
CA VAL A 309 4.05 -69.50 -14.40
C VAL A 309 3.29 -68.84 -15.59
N THR A 310 3.98 -67.86 -16.18
CA THR A 310 3.84 -67.04 -17.42
C THR A 310 3.83 -67.84 -18.75
N PRO A 311 3.89 -67.27 -19.99
CA PRO A 311 3.79 -65.87 -20.48
C PRO A 311 2.84 -65.65 -21.72
N SER A 312 2.70 -64.36 -22.10
CA SER A 312 2.48 -63.72 -23.43
C SER A 312 2.73 -64.58 -24.71
N PRO A 313 2.16 -64.29 -25.91
CA PRO A 313 2.34 -62.98 -26.60
C PRO A 313 1.26 -62.47 -27.60
N ALA A 314 1.30 -61.13 -27.77
CA ALA A 314 1.31 -60.35 -29.03
C ALA A 314 0.12 -60.30 -30.04
N GLU A 315 0.17 -59.17 -30.79
CA GLU A 315 -0.52 -58.77 -32.04
C GLU A 315 -1.86 -58.02 -31.88
N LYS A 316 -2.16 -56.89 -32.54
CA LYS A 316 -1.55 -56.01 -33.57
C LYS A 316 -2.33 -54.67 -33.48
N GLN A 317 -1.69 -53.51 -33.36
CA GLN A 317 -1.25 -52.56 -34.40
C GLN A 317 -2.35 -51.81 -35.20
N ALA A 318 -2.10 -50.49 -35.33
CA ALA A 318 -2.58 -49.50 -36.30
C ALA A 318 -4.07 -49.11 -36.19
N GLU A 319 -4.46 -47.84 -36.18
CA GLU A 319 -3.86 -46.61 -36.74
C GLU A 319 -4.27 -45.39 -35.89
#